data_AF-A0A333FSS8-F1
#
_entry.id   AF-A0A333FSS8-F1
#
_cell.length_a   1.000
_cell.length_b   1.000
_cell.length_c   1.000
_cell.angle_alpha   90.00
_cell.angle_beta   90.00
_cell.angle_gamma   90.00
#
_symmetry.space_group_name_H-M   'P 1'
#
loop_
_entity.id
_entity.type
_entity.pdbx_description
1 polymer ?
#
loop_
_entity_poly.entity_id
_entity_poly.type
_entity_poly.pdbx_seq_one_letter_code
_entity_poly.pdbx_strand_id
1 'polypeptide(L)'
;MQFLRLYLQYCLLEHHRGYSPDFNEEQQRWAQTAAEFTLAQEIVRHWQRRVGAPPHVGEPFFLSLLFMLLKTPDPVRDGHPHDRRLRLAISGLIHRFQILAGRAFSDEQGLSDQLYIHLSQALIRSVFAIGIDSTLTEEVTRLYPRLLRTTQAALSEFEEAWHIRFNEEETGLIAVIFGAWLMQKSDLHEKQVLLLTDDNPAIEEALEQQLRELTLLPLNIKYQSVERFQKEGAPKGVTLIVTPYATALPLFSPPLIHAENYFTERQQQHICAMLED
;
A
#
# COMPACT_ATOMS: atom_id res chain seq x y z
N MET A 1 7.23 19.96 23.33
CA MET A 1 8.43 20.48 24.03
C MET A 1 8.92 19.57 25.16
N GLN A 2 8.07 19.08 26.07
CA GLN A 2 8.50 18.20 27.17
C GLN A 2 9.05 16.84 26.68
N PHE A 3 8.40 16.22 25.68
CA PHE A 3 8.86 14.96 25.08
C PHE A 3 10.28 15.06 24.52
N LEU A 4 10.55 16.02 23.63
CA LEU A 4 11.86 16.19 23.00
C LEU A 4 12.96 16.39 24.06
N ARG A 5 12.69 17.17 25.12
CA ARG A 5 13.65 17.35 26.22
C ARG A 5 13.94 16.04 26.96
N LEU A 6 12.91 15.27 27.33
CA LEU A 6 13.07 13.98 28.01
C LEU A 6 13.80 12.97 27.12
N TYR A 7 13.49 12.97 25.82
CA TYR A 7 14.11 12.09 24.84
C TYR A 7 15.60 12.41 24.65
N LEU A 8 15.97 13.69 24.51
CA LEU A 8 17.37 14.11 24.44
C LEU A 8 18.13 13.77 25.73
N GLN A 9 17.49 13.90 26.90
CA GLN A 9 18.07 13.46 28.17
C GLN A 9 18.29 11.95 28.23
N TYR A 10 17.38 11.17 27.68
CA TYR A 10 17.54 9.72 27.55
C TYR A 10 18.70 9.36 26.61
N CYS A 11 18.80 10.00 25.44
CA CYS A 11 19.90 9.78 24.48
C CYS A 11 21.27 10.08 25.11
N LEU A 12 21.35 11.18 25.87
CA LEU A 12 22.51 11.53 26.68
C LEU A 12 22.93 10.41 27.65
N LEU A 13 21.96 9.78 28.33
CA LEU A 13 22.21 8.70 29.28
C LEU A 13 22.66 7.41 28.59
N GLU A 14 22.04 7.06 27.46
CA GLU A 14 22.42 5.88 26.67
C GLU A 14 23.80 6.04 26.03
N HIS A 15 24.12 7.25 25.55
CA HIS A 15 25.47 7.58 25.08
C HIS A 15 26.53 7.38 26.17
N HIS A 16 26.26 7.81 27.41
CA HIS A 16 27.14 7.55 28.55
C HIS A 16 27.31 6.06 28.88
N ARG A 17 26.38 5.19 28.44
CA ARG A 17 26.45 3.74 28.57
C ARG A 17 27.15 3.06 27.38
N GLY A 18 27.61 3.83 26.39
CA GLY A 18 28.26 3.32 25.18
C GLY A 18 27.27 2.88 24.09
N TYR A 19 25.98 3.15 24.27
CA TYR A 19 24.97 2.92 23.24
C TYR A 19 24.81 4.19 22.42
N SER A 20 25.20 4.15 21.15
CA SER A 20 25.00 5.23 20.21
C SER A 20 24.50 4.64 18.89
N PRO A 21 23.54 5.31 18.21
CA PRO A 21 23.07 4.85 16.94
C PRO A 21 24.17 4.96 15.89
N ASP A 22 24.42 3.86 15.19
CA ASP A 22 25.30 3.81 14.04
C ASP A 22 24.50 3.91 12.75
N PHE A 23 25.06 4.59 11.77
CA PHE A 23 24.45 4.81 10.45
C PHE A 23 25.43 4.37 9.38
N ASN A 24 24.94 3.62 8.39
CA ASN A 24 25.75 3.24 7.24
C ASN A 24 25.98 4.45 6.30
N GLU A 25 26.86 4.31 5.30
CA GLU A 25 27.20 5.40 4.39
C GLU A 25 26.01 5.93 3.58
N GLU A 26 25.01 5.09 3.30
CA GLU A 26 23.81 5.49 2.58
C GLU A 26 22.89 6.34 3.45
N GLN A 27 22.61 5.89 4.67
CA GLN A 27 21.82 6.62 5.67
C GLN A 27 22.46 7.97 6.02
N GLN A 28 23.80 7.99 6.15
CA GLN A 28 24.53 9.24 6.38
C GLN A 28 24.37 10.21 5.21
N ARG A 29 24.56 9.75 3.98
CA ARG A 29 24.36 10.57 2.78
C ARG A 29 22.93 11.09 2.70
N TRP A 30 21.95 10.23 2.96
CA TRP A 30 20.54 10.61 2.90
C TRP A 30 20.22 11.71 3.92
N ALA A 31 20.59 11.51 5.19
CA ALA A 31 20.41 12.51 6.23
C ALA A 31 21.11 13.84 5.88
N GLN A 32 22.34 13.81 5.36
CA GLN A 32 23.08 15.02 4.98
C GLN A 32 22.40 15.85 3.88
N THR A 33 21.55 15.25 3.04
CA THR A 33 20.77 15.98 2.03
C THR A 33 19.52 16.65 2.59
N ALA A 34 19.09 16.27 3.79
CA ALA A 34 17.90 16.80 4.43
C ALA A 34 18.16 18.16 5.09
N ALA A 35 17.15 19.03 5.08
CA ALA A 35 17.26 20.35 5.71
C ALA A 35 17.48 20.22 7.23
N GLU A 36 16.89 19.19 7.83
CA GLU A 36 16.95 18.81 9.23
C GLU A 36 18.39 18.57 9.72
N PHE A 37 19.30 18.15 8.83
CA PHE A 37 20.69 17.88 9.20
C PHE A 37 21.48 19.12 9.56
N THR A 38 21.20 20.25 8.90
CA THR A 38 21.83 21.53 9.27
C THR A 38 21.44 21.92 10.69
N LEU A 39 20.15 21.80 11.03
CA LEU A 39 19.64 22.06 12.38
C LEU A 39 20.24 21.10 13.41
N ALA A 40 20.34 19.81 13.08
CA ALA A 40 20.95 18.81 13.95
C ALA A 40 22.43 19.12 14.25
N GLN A 41 23.21 19.53 13.25
CA GLN A 41 24.61 19.94 13.43
C GLN A 41 24.73 21.16 14.36
N GLU A 42 23.85 22.14 14.23
CA GLU A 42 23.84 23.31 15.12
C GLU A 42 23.54 22.91 16.57
N ILE A 43 22.56 22.04 16.80
CA ILE A 43 22.22 21.52 18.12
C ILE A 43 23.41 20.79 18.73
N VAL A 44 24.05 19.88 17.99
CA VAL A 44 25.21 19.12 18.48
C VAL A 44 26.40 20.05 18.77
N ARG A 45 26.64 21.05 17.93
CA ARG A 45 27.69 22.07 18.18
C ARG A 45 27.43 22.85 19.47
N HIS A 46 26.19 23.20 19.75
CA HIS A 46 25.82 23.86 21.01
C HIS A 46 25.93 22.94 22.22
N TRP A 47 25.55 21.67 22.06
CA TRP A 47 25.70 20.65 23.09
C TRP A 47 27.17 20.42 23.43
N GLN A 48 28.05 20.22 22.44
CA GLN A 48 29.49 19.99 22.66
C GLN A 48 30.17 21.07 23.53
N ARG A 49 29.71 22.32 23.46
CA ARG A 49 30.25 23.43 24.28
C ARG A 49 29.85 23.36 25.76
N ARG A 50 28.90 22.50 26.13
CA ARG A 50 28.27 22.44 27.47
C ARG A 50 28.53 21.13 28.21
N VAL A 51 29.24 20.18 27.61
CA VAL A 51 29.53 18.87 28.20
C VAL A 51 31.03 18.59 28.24
N GLY A 52 31.47 17.78 29.21
CA GLY A 52 32.89 17.47 29.41
C GLY A 52 33.47 16.48 28.39
N ALA A 53 32.65 15.61 27.81
CA ALA A 53 33.02 14.70 26.73
C ALA A 53 32.29 15.09 25.44
N PRO A 54 32.96 15.05 24.27
CA PRO A 54 32.31 15.37 23.00
C PRO A 54 31.19 14.36 22.69
N PRO A 55 30.05 14.81 22.12
CA PRO A 55 28.99 13.90 21.67
C PRO A 55 29.49 12.91 20.60
N HIS A 56 28.81 11.77 20.45
CA HIS A 56 29.13 10.79 19.41
C HIS A 56 29.02 11.40 18.01
N VAL A 57 29.83 10.92 17.06
CA VAL A 57 29.79 11.35 15.66
C VAL A 57 28.45 11.04 14.98
N GLY A 58 27.70 10.06 15.51
CA GLY A 58 26.36 9.66 15.07
C GLY A 58 25.24 10.63 15.47
N GLU A 59 25.45 11.51 16.45
CA GLU A 59 24.38 12.35 17.02
C GLU A 59 23.69 13.27 16.00
N PRO A 60 24.40 13.96 15.09
CA PRO A 60 23.73 14.77 14.07
C PRO A 60 22.81 13.94 13.17
N PHE A 61 23.21 12.73 12.79
CA PHE A 61 22.41 11.85 11.93
C PHE A 61 21.15 11.37 12.64
N PHE A 62 21.28 11.00 13.91
CA PHE A 62 20.15 10.57 14.72
C PHE A 62 19.12 11.68 14.96
N LEU A 63 19.58 12.89 15.33
CA LEU A 63 18.69 14.03 15.49
C LEU A 63 18.01 14.41 14.16
N SER A 64 18.72 14.28 13.04
CA SER A 64 18.14 14.49 11.72
C SER A 64 17.02 13.49 11.47
N LEU A 65 17.27 12.19 11.67
CA LEU A 65 16.26 11.15 11.52
C LEU A 65 15.03 11.43 12.38
N LEU A 66 15.25 11.78 13.65
CA LEU A 66 14.17 12.13 14.56
C LEU A 66 13.32 13.30 14.04
N PHE A 67 13.94 14.38 13.57
CA PHE A 67 13.20 15.53 13.04
C PHE A 67 12.46 15.20 11.75
N MET A 68 13.05 14.39 10.87
CA MET A 68 12.40 13.96 9.64
C MET A 68 11.17 13.09 9.93
N LEU A 69 11.24 12.20 10.92
CA LEU A 69 10.10 11.38 11.38
C LEU A 69 9.03 12.19 12.14
N LEU A 70 9.41 13.28 12.81
CA LEU A 70 8.47 14.17 13.50
C LEU A 70 7.82 15.19 12.57
N LYS A 71 8.37 15.42 11.38
CA LYS A 71 7.84 16.36 10.40
C LYS A 71 6.47 15.87 9.93
N THR A 72 5.44 16.68 10.10
CA THR A 72 4.15 16.50 9.42
C THR A 72 4.30 17.02 7.98
N PRO A 73 4.25 16.16 6.95
CA PRO A 73 4.34 16.61 5.57
C PRO A 73 3.14 17.48 5.20
N ASP A 74 3.37 18.53 4.43
CA ASP A 74 2.31 19.46 4.01
C ASP A 74 2.35 19.61 2.48
N PRO A 75 1.43 18.97 1.75
CA PRO A 75 1.37 19.06 0.29
C PRO A 75 1.24 20.48 -0.26
N VAL A 76 0.78 21.46 0.52
CA VAL A 76 0.62 22.85 0.08
C VAL A 76 1.86 23.67 0.37
N ARG A 77 2.48 23.46 1.54
CA ARG A 77 3.58 24.32 2.04
C ARG A 77 4.98 23.80 1.75
N ASP A 78 5.15 22.49 1.57
CA ASP A 78 6.46 21.91 1.29
C ASP A 78 6.93 22.24 -0.13
N GLY A 79 8.06 22.96 -0.22
CA GLY A 79 8.61 23.49 -1.47
C GLY A 79 10.12 23.34 -1.62
N HIS A 80 10.78 22.53 -0.80
CA HIS A 80 12.21 22.26 -0.95
C HIS A 80 12.46 21.50 -2.27
N PRO A 81 13.64 21.59 -2.90
CA PRO A 81 13.95 20.80 -4.11
C PRO A 81 13.69 19.29 -3.96
N HIS A 82 13.94 18.74 -2.77
CA HIS A 82 13.64 17.35 -2.44
C HIS A 82 12.13 17.04 -2.52
N ASP A 83 11.29 17.91 -1.95
CA ASP A 83 9.83 17.78 -1.97
C ASP A 83 9.29 17.85 -3.41
N ARG A 84 9.85 18.76 -4.23
CA ARG A 84 9.50 18.86 -5.66
C ARG A 84 9.87 17.60 -6.43
N ARG A 85 11.04 17.01 -6.18
CA ARG A 85 11.46 15.74 -6.78
C ARG A 85 10.50 14.61 -6.39
N LEU A 86 10.08 14.55 -5.12
CA LEU A 86 9.12 13.56 -4.65
C LEU A 86 7.77 13.70 -5.35
N ARG A 87 7.23 14.92 -5.50
CA ARG A 87 5.97 15.14 -6.22
C ARG A 87 6.03 14.71 -7.69
N LEU A 88 7.15 14.98 -8.37
CA LEU A 88 7.36 14.51 -9.74
C LEU A 88 7.38 12.98 -9.82
N ALA A 89 8.06 12.32 -8.88
CA ALA A 89 8.08 10.87 -8.80
C ALA A 89 6.68 10.29 -8.51
N ILE A 90 5.89 10.95 -7.67
CA ILE A 90 4.50 10.58 -7.37
C ILE A 90 3.61 10.72 -8.61
N SER A 91 3.74 11.81 -9.36
CA SER A 91 3.00 11.98 -10.62
C SER A 91 3.32 10.86 -11.62
N GLY A 92 4.59 10.49 -11.76
CA GLY A 92 5.01 9.34 -12.57
C GLY A 92 4.43 8.02 -12.08
N LEU A 93 4.46 7.79 -10.76
CA LEU A 93 3.89 6.61 -10.10
C LEU A 93 2.37 6.49 -10.37
N ILE A 94 1.62 7.58 -10.20
CA ILE A 94 0.17 7.62 -10.48
C ILE A 94 -0.09 7.31 -11.96
N HIS A 95 0.64 7.96 -12.86
CA HIS A 95 0.48 7.75 -14.29
C HIS A 95 0.74 6.29 -14.68
N ARG A 96 1.82 5.70 -14.16
CA ARG A 96 2.15 4.29 -14.41
C ARG A 96 1.09 3.36 -13.85
N PHE A 97 0.58 3.64 -12.65
CA PHE A 97 -0.53 2.88 -12.07
C PHE A 97 -1.76 2.95 -12.99
N GLN A 98 -2.16 4.13 -13.48
CA GLN A 98 -3.31 4.28 -14.37
C GLN A 98 -3.17 3.45 -15.66
N ILE A 99 -1.98 3.41 -16.26
CA ILE A 99 -1.69 2.59 -17.44
C ILE A 99 -1.87 1.10 -17.14
N LEU A 100 -1.28 0.61 -16.04
CA LEU A 100 -1.34 -0.80 -15.66
C LEU A 100 -2.74 -1.23 -15.21
N ALA A 101 -3.45 -0.32 -14.54
CA ALA A 101 -4.81 -0.51 -14.07
C ALA A 101 -5.84 -0.44 -15.21
N GLY A 102 -5.52 0.27 -16.31
CA GLY A 102 -6.47 0.59 -17.37
C GLY A 102 -7.56 1.58 -16.96
N ARG A 103 -7.39 2.30 -15.84
CA ARG A 103 -8.40 3.21 -15.27
C ARG A 103 -7.76 4.51 -14.79
N ALA A 104 -8.38 5.64 -15.16
CA ALA A 104 -7.98 6.96 -14.69
C ALA A 104 -8.56 7.25 -13.29
N PHE A 105 -7.87 8.12 -12.55
CA PHE A 105 -8.38 8.63 -11.27
C PHE A 105 -9.22 9.89 -11.50
N SER A 106 -10.28 10.03 -10.74
CA SER A 106 -11.13 11.21 -10.86
C SER A 106 -10.64 12.43 -10.09
N ASP A 107 -9.96 12.19 -8.97
CA ASP A 107 -9.34 13.21 -8.14
C ASP A 107 -7.84 12.89 -8.04
N GLU A 108 -7.13 13.15 -9.13
CA GLU A 108 -5.70 12.90 -9.19
C GLU A 108 -4.90 13.80 -8.23
N GLN A 109 -5.38 15.03 -8.01
CA GLN A 109 -4.73 15.97 -7.10
C GLN A 109 -4.83 15.48 -5.65
N GLY A 110 -6.02 15.10 -5.19
CA GLY A 110 -6.18 14.54 -3.84
C GLY A 110 -5.37 13.27 -3.64
N LEU A 111 -5.29 12.40 -4.66
CA LEU A 111 -4.46 11.20 -4.63
C LEU A 111 -2.98 11.55 -4.50
N SER A 112 -2.50 12.50 -5.31
CA SER A 112 -1.13 12.99 -5.27
C SER A 112 -0.77 13.56 -3.89
N ASP A 113 -1.68 14.32 -3.29
CA ASP A 113 -1.47 14.91 -1.96
C ASP A 113 -1.41 13.84 -0.87
N GLN A 114 -2.30 12.84 -0.92
CA GLN A 114 -2.28 11.73 0.04
C GLN A 114 -1.05 10.85 -0.10
N LEU A 115 -0.65 10.52 -1.34
CA LEU A 115 0.59 9.79 -1.62
C LEU A 115 1.81 10.58 -1.18
N TYR A 116 1.80 11.91 -1.31
CA TYR A 116 2.89 12.76 -0.83
C TYR A 116 3.04 12.68 0.69
N ILE A 117 1.92 12.78 1.44
CA ILE A 117 1.92 12.65 2.90
C ILE A 117 2.49 11.29 3.32
N HIS A 118 2.07 10.21 2.67
CA HIS A 118 2.54 8.88 3.01
C HIS A 118 4.00 8.63 2.59
N LEU A 119 4.34 8.85 1.32
CA LEU A 119 5.65 8.51 0.75
C LEU A 119 6.80 9.36 1.29
N SER A 120 6.54 10.62 1.66
CA SER A 120 7.56 11.45 2.33
C SER A 120 8.06 10.82 3.62
N GLN A 121 7.18 10.09 4.33
CA GLN A 121 7.52 9.37 5.55
C GLN A 121 7.97 7.93 5.27
N ALA A 122 7.37 7.25 4.31
CA ALA A 122 7.76 5.89 3.91
C ALA A 122 9.19 5.82 3.40
N LEU A 123 9.64 6.80 2.61
CA LEU A 123 11.02 6.91 2.14
C LEU A 123 12.03 6.90 3.30
N ILE A 124 11.76 7.67 4.35
CA ILE A 124 12.60 7.71 5.55
C ILE A 124 12.64 6.32 6.18
N ARG A 125 11.47 5.70 6.38
CA ARG A 125 11.40 4.38 7.01
C ARG A 125 12.14 3.31 6.20
N SER A 126 12.04 3.32 4.87
CA SER A 126 12.75 2.39 3.99
C SER A 126 14.28 2.56 4.08
N VAL A 127 14.79 3.79 3.99
CA VAL A 127 16.26 4.05 4.05
C VAL A 127 16.84 3.68 5.42
N PHE A 128 16.08 3.89 6.50
CA PHE A 128 16.52 3.63 7.86
C PHE A 128 16.09 2.25 8.40
N ALA A 129 15.51 1.39 7.56
CA ALA A 129 15.03 0.05 7.93
C ALA A 129 14.08 0.05 9.16
N ILE A 130 13.20 1.06 9.23
CA ILE A 130 12.21 1.19 10.30
C ILE A 130 10.94 0.47 9.87
N GLY A 131 10.65 -0.66 10.49
CA GLY A 131 9.42 -1.41 10.25
C GLY A 131 8.18 -0.67 10.76
N ILE A 132 7.03 -1.02 10.19
CA ILE A 132 5.71 -0.62 10.65
C ILE A 132 4.89 -1.89 10.90
N ASP A 133 4.08 -1.88 11.96
CA ASP A 133 3.14 -2.98 12.21
C ASP A 133 1.90 -2.78 11.31
N SER A 134 1.59 -3.73 10.43
CA SER A 134 0.33 -3.68 9.69
C SER A 134 -0.34 -5.04 9.53
N THR A 135 -1.29 -5.31 10.44
CA THR A 135 -2.31 -6.36 10.26
C THR A 135 -3.11 -6.20 8.96
N LEU A 136 -3.10 -5.00 8.36
CA LEU A 136 -3.76 -4.66 7.11
C LEU A 136 -3.16 -5.38 5.87
N THR A 137 -1.88 -5.74 5.90
CA THR A 137 -1.17 -6.33 4.73
C THR A 137 -1.74 -7.70 4.36
N GLU A 138 -2.07 -8.53 5.36
CA GLU A 138 -2.62 -9.87 5.13
C GLU A 138 -4.00 -9.80 4.47
N GLU A 139 -4.88 -8.93 4.96
CA GLU A 139 -6.19 -8.71 4.37
C GLU A 139 -6.08 -8.19 2.94
N VAL A 140 -5.16 -7.24 2.69
CA VAL A 140 -5.00 -6.64 1.37
C VAL A 140 -4.47 -7.65 0.36
N THR A 141 -3.51 -8.47 0.77
CA THR A 141 -2.93 -9.53 -0.07
C THR A 141 -3.99 -10.55 -0.48
N ARG A 142 -4.88 -10.92 0.44
CA ARG A 142 -5.94 -11.89 0.17
C ARG A 142 -7.10 -11.30 -0.65
N LEU A 143 -7.55 -10.09 -0.30
CA LEU A 143 -8.78 -9.52 -0.85
C LEU A 143 -8.55 -8.71 -2.13
N TYR A 144 -7.34 -8.16 -2.32
CA TYR A 144 -7.00 -7.26 -3.44
C TYR A 144 -5.68 -7.63 -4.14
N PRO A 145 -5.50 -8.89 -4.58
CA PRO A 145 -4.22 -9.35 -5.14
C PRO A 145 -3.83 -8.59 -6.43
N ARG A 146 -4.79 -8.30 -7.31
CA ARG A 146 -4.53 -7.50 -8.53
C ARG A 146 -4.07 -6.07 -8.19
N LEU A 147 -4.71 -5.44 -7.19
CA LEU A 147 -4.36 -4.08 -6.74
C LEU A 147 -2.93 -4.04 -6.20
N LEU A 148 -2.57 -5.01 -5.36
CA LEU A 148 -1.23 -5.10 -4.78
C LEU A 148 -0.17 -5.32 -5.87
N ARG A 149 -0.38 -6.27 -6.78
CA ARG A 149 0.53 -6.54 -7.90
C ARG A 149 0.67 -5.35 -8.85
N THR A 150 -0.43 -4.64 -9.13
CA THR A 150 -0.42 -3.41 -9.95
C THR A 150 0.38 -2.31 -9.26
N THR A 151 0.21 -2.16 -7.94
CA THR A 151 0.95 -1.20 -7.12
C THR A 151 2.44 -1.50 -7.13
N GLN A 152 2.83 -2.76 -6.89
CA GLN A 152 4.22 -3.22 -6.95
C GLN A 152 4.85 -2.93 -8.32
N ALA A 153 4.15 -3.26 -9.41
CA ALA A 153 4.63 -3.00 -10.75
C ALA A 153 4.78 -1.49 -11.03
N ALA A 154 3.85 -0.65 -10.55
CA ALA A 154 3.93 0.80 -10.69
C ALA A 154 5.07 1.43 -9.87
N LEU A 155 5.41 0.85 -8.72
CA LEU A 155 6.49 1.32 -7.84
C LEU A 155 7.89 1.05 -8.39
N SER A 156 8.05 0.13 -9.34
CA SER A 156 9.36 -0.28 -9.86
C SER A 156 10.29 0.89 -10.26
N GLU A 157 9.78 1.84 -11.04
CA GLU A 157 10.53 3.02 -11.48
C GLU A 157 10.79 4.02 -10.34
N PHE A 158 9.84 4.13 -9.40
CA PHE A 158 10.01 4.96 -8.21
C PHE A 158 11.14 4.42 -7.34
N GLU A 159 11.11 3.12 -7.03
CA GLU A 159 12.12 2.44 -6.22
C GLU A 159 13.51 2.54 -6.85
N GLU A 160 13.60 2.37 -8.17
CA GLU A 160 14.86 2.53 -8.91
C GLU A 160 15.39 3.97 -8.80
N ALA A 161 14.53 4.97 -9.03
CA ALA A 161 14.92 6.38 -9.00
C ALA A 161 15.35 6.89 -7.61
N TRP A 162 14.89 6.21 -6.55
CA TRP A 162 15.19 6.55 -5.16
C TRP A 162 16.20 5.60 -4.51
N HIS A 163 16.63 4.55 -5.21
CA HIS A 163 17.53 3.50 -4.72
C HIS A 163 17.04 2.84 -3.42
N ILE A 164 15.74 2.60 -3.32
CA ILE A 164 15.12 1.94 -2.17
C ILE A 164 14.32 0.72 -2.61
N ARG A 165 13.90 -0.09 -1.63
CA ARG A 165 12.83 -1.07 -1.79
C ARG A 165 11.82 -0.88 -0.67
N PHE A 166 10.56 -0.76 -1.03
CA PHE A 166 9.47 -0.83 -0.07
C PHE A 166 9.28 -2.29 0.36
N ASN A 167 9.03 -2.50 1.64
CA ASN A 167 8.61 -3.80 2.15
C ASN A 167 7.12 -4.04 1.82
N GLU A 168 6.62 -5.21 2.20
CA GLU A 168 5.23 -5.59 1.95
C GLU A 168 4.24 -4.66 2.65
N GLU A 169 4.59 -4.19 3.85
CA GLU A 169 3.74 -3.29 4.64
C GLU A 169 3.57 -1.91 3.99
N GLU A 170 4.66 -1.26 3.57
CA GLU A 170 4.58 0.02 2.86
C GLU A 170 3.87 -0.15 1.51
N THR A 171 4.18 -1.22 0.78
CA THR A 171 3.51 -1.54 -0.49
C THR A 171 2.00 -1.73 -0.29
N GLY A 172 1.60 -2.44 0.76
CA GLY A 172 0.20 -2.65 1.13
C GLY A 172 -0.51 -1.33 1.46
N LEU A 173 0.12 -0.43 2.20
CA LEU A 173 -0.44 0.89 2.49
C LEU A 173 -0.59 1.76 1.24
N ILE A 174 0.40 1.75 0.34
CA ILE A 174 0.30 2.45 -0.95
C ILE A 174 -0.85 1.87 -1.79
N ALA A 175 -1.01 0.54 -1.80
CA ALA A 175 -2.12 -0.13 -2.48
C ALA A 175 -3.48 0.30 -1.90
N VAL A 176 -3.60 0.41 -0.58
CA VAL A 176 -4.82 0.91 0.09
C VAL A 176 -5.14 2.34 -0.29
N ILE A 177 -4.12 3.22 -0.40
CA ILE A 177 -4.33 4.60 -0.86
C ILE A 177 -4.87 4.60 -2.30
N PHE A 178 -4.29 3.82 -3.21
CA PHE A 178 -4.82 3.68 -4.57
C PHE A 178 -6.25 3.14 -4.59
N GLY A 179 -6.52 2.07 -3.84
CA GLY A 179 -7.84 1.46 -3.72
C GLY A 179 -8.90 2.46 -3.24
N ALA A 180 -8.59 3.24 -2.20
CA ALA A 180 -9.50 4.26 -1.67
C ALA A 180 -9.89 5.31 -2.73
N TRP A 181 -8.96 5.72 -3.59
CA TRP A 181 -9.26 6.67 -4.68
C TRP A 181 -9.97 6.05 -5.88
N LEU A 182 -9.77 4.75 -6.14
CA LEU A 182 -10.55 4.03 -7.14
C LEU A 182 -12.03 3.91 -6.73
N MET A 183 -12.32 3.84 -5.43
CA MET A 183 -13.67 3.67 -4.88
C MET A 183 -14.52 4.95 -4.86
N GLN A 184 -13.92 6.15 -4.93
CA GLN A 184 -14.66 7.43 -4.74
C GLN A 184 -15.75 7.72 -5.79
N LYS A 185 -15.71 7.09 -6.98
CA LYS A 185 -16.67 7.33 -8.08
C LYS A 185 -17.41 6.12 -8.62
N SER A 186 -16.99 4.89 -8.29
CA SER A 186 -17.79 3.72 -8.63
C SER A 186 -19.04 3.75 -7.77
N ASP A 187 -20.23 3.77 -8.40
CA ASP A 187 -21.49 3.58 -7.68
C ASP A 187 -21.32 2.41 -6.72
N LEU A 188 -21.60 2.66 -5.44
CA LEU A 188 -21.42 1.76 -4.28
C LEU A 188 -22.17 0.43 -4.36
N HIS A 189 -22.71 0.06 -5.53
CA HIS A 189 -23.28 -1.24 -5.78
C HIS A 189 -22.14 -2.23 -5.97
N GLU A 190 -21.59 -2.74 -4.86
CA GLU A 190 -20.79 -3.95 -4.88
C GLU A 190 -21.57 -5.05 -5.61
N LYS A 191 -21.16 -5.35 -6.84
CA LYS A 191 -21.74 -6.45 -7.60
C LYS A 191 -21.47 -7.74 -6.84
N GLN A 192 -22.53 -8.46 -6.54
CA GLN A 192 -22.45 -9.70 -5.78
C GLN A 192 -22.18 -10.85 -6.74
N VAL A 193 -21.10 -11.58 -6.50
CA VAL A 193 -20.76 -12.82 -7.20
C VAL A 193 -21.12 -13.99 -6.29
N LEU A 194 -21.76 -15.00 -6.84
CA LEU A 194 -22.04 -16.25 -6.13
C LEU A 194 -21.06 -17.31 -6.59
N LEU A 195 -20.22 -17.82 -5.69
CA LEU A 195 -19.40 -18.99 -5.90
C LEU A 195 -20.14 -20.23 -5.38
N LEU A 196 -20.38 -21.20 -6.26
CA LEU A 196 -20.98 -22.47 -5.86
C LEU A 196 -19.92 -23.40 -5.28
N THR A 197 -20.23 -24.00 -4.13
CA THR A 197 -19.34 -24.89 -3.38
C THR A 197 -19.92 -26.31 -3.30
N ASP A 198 -19.07 -27.31 -3.13
CA ASP A 198 -19.44 -28.70 -2.88
C ASP A 198 -18.35 -29.40 -2.04
N ASP A 199 -17.66 -30.40 -2.58
CA ASP A 199 -16.73 -31.27 -1.83
C ASP A 199 -15.24 -31.01 -2.09
N ASN A 200 -14.89 -30.01 -2.92
CA ASN A 200 -13.51 -29.71 -3.30
C ASN A 200 -13.09 -28.26 -3.00
N PRO A 201 -12.72 -27.94 -1.73
CA PRO A 201 -12.37 -26.58 -1.33
C PRO A 201 -11.13 -26.03 -2.04
N ALA A 202 -10.22 -26.88 -2.51
CA ALA A 202 -9.00 -26.44 -3.19
C ALA A 202 -9.31 -25.81 -4.56
N ILE A 203 -10.25 -26.38 -5.32
CA ILE A 203 -10.68 -25.81 -6.61
C ILE A 203 -11.52 -24.55 -6.37
N GLU A 204 -12.35 -24.54 -5.33
CA GLU A 204 -13.15 -23.36 -4.95
C GLU A 204 -12.28 -22.16 -4.59
N GLU A 205 -11.25 -22.37 -3.75
CA GLU A 205 -10.30 -21.32 -3.37
C GLU A 205 -9.46 -20.85 -4.56
N ALA A 206 -9.01 -21.77 -5.43
CA ALA A 206 -8.29 -21.41 -6.65
C ALA A 206 -9.14 -20.59 -7.63
N LEU A 207 -10.44 -20.89 -7.72
CA LEU A 207 -11.38 -20.17 -8.57
C LEU A 207 -11.73 -18.80 -7.99
N GLU A 208 -11.89 -18.71 -6.66
CA GLU A 208 -12.02 -17.44 -5.95
C GLU A 208 -10.80 -16.54 -6.19
N GLN A 209 -9.59 -17.07 -6.03
CA GLN A 209 -8.37 -16.30 -6.24
C GLN A 209 -8.31 -15.74 -7.67
N GLN A 210 -8.65 -16.56 -8.67
CA GLN A 210 -8.75 -16.10 -10.05
C GLN A 210 -9.78 -14.99 -10.22
N LEU A 211 -10.96 -15.09 -9.58
CA LEU A 211 -11.96 -14.01 -9.61
C LEU A 211 -11.42 -12.71 -9.04
N ARG A 212 -10.76 -12.76 -7.89
CA ARG A 212 -10.17 -11.57 -7.25
C ARG A 212 -9.05 -10.96 -8.09
N GLU A 213 -8.37 -11.76 -8.91
CA GLU A 213 -7.36 -11.28 -9.86
C GLU A 213 -7.95 -10.61 -11.11
N LEU A 214 -9.27 -10.69 -11.32
CA LEU A 214 -9.94 -10.04 -12.45
C LEU A 214 -10.31 -8.60 -12.18
N THR A 215 -10.32 -8.12 -10.94
CA THR A 215 -10.73 -6.75 -10.59
C THR A 215 -9.74 -6.08 -9.64
N LEU A 216 -9.59 -4.76 -9.75
CA LEU A 216 -8.78 -3.97 -8.81
C LEU A 216 -9.51 -3.69 -7.48
N LEU A 217 -10.84 -3.70 -7.53
CA LEU A 217 -11.72 -3.38 -6.41
C LEU A 217 -12.28 -4.67 -5.76
N PRO A 218 -12.73 -4.58 -4.49
CA PRO A 218 -13.30 -5.73 -3.78
C PRO A 218 -14.46 -6.36 -4.55
N LEU A 219 -14.47 -7.68 -4.55
CA LEU A 219 -15.64 -8.48 -4.95
C LEU A 219 -16.36 -8.97 -3.71
N ASN A 220 -17.67 -8.75 -3.69
CA ASN A 220 -18.56 -9.33 -2.70
C ASN A 220 -18.94 -10.75 -3.15
N ILE A 221 -18.14 -11.73 -2.70
CA ILE A 221 -18.33 -13.15 -3.05
C ILE A 221 -19.16 -13.81 -1.96
N LYS A 222 -20.32 -14.35 -2.36
CA LYS A 222 -21.17 -15.21 -1.53
C LYS A 222 -20.92 -16.67 -1.87
N TYR A 223 -21.03 -17.53 -0.87
CA TYR A 223 -20.86 -18.97 -1.03
C TYR A 223 -22.20 -19.67 -0.83
N GLN A 224 -22.53 -20.61 -1.71
CA GLN A 224 -23.73 -21.44 -1.61
C GLN A 224 -23.44 -22.83 -2.15
N SER A 225 -23.88 -23.87 -1.45
CA SER A 225 -23.68 -25.23 -1.97
C SER A 225 -24.49 -25.46 -3.25
N VAL A 226 -23.97 -26.32 -4.15
CA VAL A 226 -24.68 -26.72 -5.38
C VAL A 226 -26.06 -27.29 -5.06
N GLU A 227 -26.19 -28.13 -4.02
CA GLU A 227 -27.47 -28.71 -3.59
C GLU A 227 -28.49 -27.62 -3.21
N ARG A 228 -28.05 -26.61 -2.45
CA ARG A 228 -28.91 -25.53 -2.00
C ARG A 228 -29.30 -24.62 -3.16
N PHE A 229 -28.37 -24.33 -4.06
CA PHE A 229 -28.63 -23.56 -5.27
C PHE A 229 -29.68 -24.23 -6.16
N GLN A 230 -29.66 -25.55 -6.31
CA GLN A 230 -30.65 -26.28 -7.10
C GLN A 230 -32.06 -26.22 -6.48
N LYS A 231 -32.15 -26.19 -5.14
CA LYS A 231 -33.44 -26.13 -4.41
C LYS A 231 -34.01 -24.72 -4.33
N GLU A 232 -33.18 -23.73 -4.04
CA GLU A 232 -33.59 -22.37 -3.66
C GLU A 232 -33.30 -21.32 -4.75
N GLY A 233 -32.45 -21.65 -5.72
CA GLY A 233 -31.91 -20.70 -6.70
C GLY A 233 -30.85 -19.77 -6.11
N ALA A 234 -30.44 -18.78 -6.92
CA ALA A 234 -29.50 -17.74 -6.49
C ALA A 234 -30.18 -16.73 -5.54
N PRO A 235 -29.46 -16.22 -4.52
CA PRO A 235 -29.92 -15.10 -3.71
C PRO A 235 -30.23 -13.85 -4.56
N LYS A 236 -31.14 -13.01 -4.07
CA LYS A 236 -31.44 -11.72 -4.70
C LYS A 236 -30.20 -10.82 -4.74
N GLY A 237 -30.00 -10.12 -5.85
CA GLY A 237 -28.89 -9.18 -6.04
C GLY A 237 -27.60 -9.81 -6.57
N VAL A 238 -27.55 -11.13 -6.78
CA VAL A 238 -26.44 -11.79 -7.46
C VAL A 238 -26.41 -11.37 -8.93
N THR A 239 -25.24 -10.89 -9.37
CA THR A 239 -24.98 -10.43 -10.73
C THR A 239 -24.36 -11.51 -11.60
N LEU A 240 -23.59 -12.42 -10.99
CA LEU A 240 -22.85 -13.48 -11.67
C LEU A 240 -22.79 -14.72 -10.76
N ILE A 241 -22.98 -15.89 -11.34
CA ILE A 241 -22.74 -17.18 -10.69
C ILE A 241 -21.50 -17.82 -11.30
N VAL A 242 -20.62 -18.32 -10.45
CA VAL A 242 -19.42 -19.05 -10.83
C VAL A 242 -19.44 -20.41 -10.16
N THR A 243 -19.10 -21.45 -10.90
CA THR A 243 -19.05 -22.81 -10.37
C THR A 243 -17.96 -23.65 -11.03
N PRO A 244 -17.20 -24.44 -10.26
CA PRO A 244 -16.34 -25.47 -10.83
C PRO A 244 -17.08 -26.78 -11.13
N TYR A 245 -18.35 -26.88 -10.73
CA TYR A 245 -19.16 -28.09 -10.84
C TYR A 245 -20.18 -27.98 -11.97
N ALA A 246 -20.36 -29.07 -12.73
CA ALA A 246 -21.42 -29.19 -13.71
C ALA A 246 -22.79 -29.04 -13.03
N THR A 247 -23.43 -27.88 -13.23
CA THR A 247 -24.64 -27.48 -12.50
C THR A 247 -25.76 -27.14 -13.48
N ALA A 248 -26.94 -27.73 -13.29
CA ALA A 248 -28.12 -27.38 -14.07
C ALA A 248 -28.67 -26.00 -13.66
N LEU A 249 -29.03 -25.18 -14.65
CA LEU A 249 -29.58 -23.85 -14.41
C LEU A 249 -31.08 -23.93 -14.07
N PRO A 250 -31.54 -23.26 -13.00
CA PRO A 250 -32.96 -23.04 -12.81
C PRO A 250 -33.51 -22.11 -13.90
N LEU A 251 -34.83 -22.19 -14.13
CA LEU A 251 -35.57 -21.47 -15.19
C LEU A 251 -35.31 -19.95 -15.24
N PHE A 252 -35.02 -19.32 -14.09
CA PHE A 252 -34.56 -17.95 -13.99
C PHE A 252 -33.30 -17.91 -13.14
N SER A 253 -32.17 -17.53 -13.74
CA SER A 253 -30.90 -17.37 -13.05
C SER A 253 -30.10 -16.22 -13.64
N PRO A 254 -29.30 -15.52 -12.81
CA PRO A 254 -28.20 -14.71 -13.29
C PRO A 254 -27.27 -15.52 -14.22
N PRO A 255 -26.45 -14.84 -15.04
CA PRO A 255 -25.43 -15.51 -15.85
C PRO A 255 -24.59 -16.48 -15.02
N LEU A 256 -24.40 -17.70 -15.53
CA LEU A 256 -23.57 -18.72 -14.89
C LEU A 256 -22.36 -19.03 -15.76
N ILE A 257 -21.19 -19.04 -15.12
CA ILE A 257 -19.93 -19.42 -15.73
C ILE A 257 -19.40 -20.67 -15.04
N HIS A 258 -19.30 -21.74 -15.82
CA HIS A 258 -18.66 -22.97 -15.39
C HIS A 258 -17.18 -22.97 -15.77
N ALA A 259 -16.30 -23.22 -14.81
CA ALA A 259 -14.85 -23.30 -15.02
C ALA A 259 -14.25 -24.39 -14.14
N GLU A 260 -13.83 -25.51 -14.74
CA GLU A 260 -13.37 -26.70 -14.00
C GLU A 260 -12.14 -26.43 -13.14
N ASN A 261 -11.12 -25.75 -13.69
CA ASN A 261 -9.88 -25.42 -12.98
C ASN A 261 -9.47 -23.95 -13.18
N TYR A 262 -9.65 -23.42 -14.40
CA TYR A 262 -9.26 -22.06 -14.75
C TYR A 262 -10.30 -21.39 -15.63
N PHE A 263 -10.47 -20.07 -15.47
CA PHE A 263 -11.21 -19.28 -16.44
C PHE A 263 -10.42 -19.16 -17.74
N THR A 264 -11.06 -19.46 -18.86
CA THR A 264 -10.54 -19.13 -20.19
C THR A 264 -10.47 -17.61 -20.39
N GLU A 265 -9.59 -17.11 -21.27
CA GLU A 265 -9.48 -15.67 -21.57
C GLU A 265 -10.83 -15.03 -21.93
N ARG A 266 -11.66 -15.75 -22.69
CA ARG A 266 -13.00 -15.29 -23.06
C ARG A 266 -13.92 -15.16 -21.85
N GLN A 267 -13.85 -16.09 -20.90
CA GLN A 267 -14.61 -16.00 -19.64
C GLN A 267 -14.11 -14.84 -18.79
N GLN A 268 -12.79 -14.67 -18.67
CA GLN A 268 -12.19 -13.56 -17.92
C GLN A 268 -12.65 -12.21 -18.48
N GLN A 269 -12.56 -11.99 -19.79
CA GLN A 269 -13.04 -10.77 -20.43
C GLN A 269 -14.53 -10.52 -20.20
N HIS A 270 -15.35 -11.58 -20.27
CA HIS A 270 -16.79 -11.47 -20.04
C HIS A 270 -17.11 -11.14 -18.58
N ILE A 271 -16.41 -11.76 -17.63
CA ILE A 271 -16.53 -11.48 -16.20
C ILE A 271 -16.11 -10.03 -15.90
N CYS A 272 -14.96 -9.58 -16.41
CA CYS A 272 -14.50 -8.21 -16.23
C CYS A 272 -15.54 -7.21 -16.73
N ALA A 273 -16.08 -7.38 -17.94
CA ALA A 273 -17.14 -6.52 -18.46
C ALA A 273 -18.35 -6.50 -17.50
N MET A 274 -18.83 -7.68 -17.09
CA MET A 274 -19.95 -7.78 -16.14
C MET A 274 -19.67 -7.15 -14.78
N LEU A 275 -18.42 -7.13 -14.32
CA LEU A 275 -18.04 -6.60 -13.00
C LEU A 275 -17.65 -5.12 -13.04
N GLU A 276 -17.21 -4.59 -14.17
CA GLU A 276 -16.77 -3.20 -14.32
C GLU A 276 -17.85 -2.25 -14.91
N ASP A 277 -18.91 -2.79 -15.55
CA ASP A 277 -20.05 -2.02 -16.14
C ASP A 277 -21.08 -1.44 -15.15
#